data_AF-W6RMB7-F1
#
_entry.id   AF-W6RMB7-F1
#
_cell.length_a   1.000
_cell.length_b   1.000
_cell.length_c   1.000
_cell.angle_alpha   90.00
_cell.angle_beta   90.00
_cell.angle_gamma   90.00
#
_symmetry.space_group_name_H-M   'P 1'
#
loop_
_entity.id
_entity.type
_entity.pdbx_description
1 polymer ?
#
loop_
_entity_poly.entity_id
_entity_poly.type
_entity_poly.pdbx_seq_one_letter_code
_entity_poly.pdbx_strand_id
1 'polypeptide(L)'
;MLHYHSLDITGRSAHVIGRVSIDTSIIDLSSAADLKPSLGDLVEVCGPSQSLDELAKAIGSIPNEVLTTLGSRSVRSYVGDHVLSVAGSLHRPGDRRDY
;
A
#
# COMPACT_ATOMS: atom_id res chain seq x y z
N MET A 1 24.84 -7.14 -9.59
CA MET A 1 24.30 -8.11 -8.62
C MET A 1 22.78 -8.04 -8.76
N LEU A 2 22.11 -9.12 -9.18
CA LEU A 2 20.65 -9.11 -9.32
C LEU A 2 20.06 -9.10 -7.92
N HIS A 3 19.53 -7.96 -7.48
CA HIS A 3 18.80 -7.86 -6.23
C HIS A 3 17.46 -8.56 -6.44
N TYR A 4 17.34 -9.80 -5.97
CA TYR A 4 16.04 -10.47 -5.89
C TYR A 4 15.24 -9.77 -4.78
N HIS A 5 14.18 -9.07 -5.17
CA HIS A 5 13.27 -8.45 -4.22
C HIS A 5 12.35 -9.53 -3.63
N SER A 6 12.14 -9.48 -2.33
CA SER A 6 11.18 -10.32 -1.64
C SER A 6 9.85 -9.58 -1.53
N LEU A 7 8.75 -10.27 -1.83
CA LEU A 7 7.39 -9.83 -1.59
C LEU A 7 6.76 -10.72 -0.52
N ASP A 8 5.75 -10.23 0.19
CA ASP A 8 5.01 -11.05 1.14
C ASP A 8 3.69 -11.51 0.51
N ILE A 9 3.36 -12.78 0.69
CA ILE A 9 2.03 -13.32 0.37
C ILE A 9 1.49 -14.02 1.60
N THR A 10 0.33 -13.57 2.10
CA THR A 10 -0.36 -14.17 3.26
C THR A 10 0.54 -14.34 4.51
N GLY A 11 1.48 -13.42 4.74
CA GLY A 11 2.41 -13.44 5.87
C GLY A 11 3.68 -14.28 5.65
N ARG A 12 4.00 -14.64 4.40
CA ARG A 12 5.23 -15.34 4.04
C ARG A 12 6.01 -14.57 2.99
N SER A 13 7.29 -14.36 3.27
CA SER A 13 8.24 -13.76 2.32
C SER A 13 8.61 -14.75 1.21
N ALA A 14 8.53 -14.28 -0.03
CA ALA A 14 8.81 -15.05 -1.25
C ALA A 14 9.56 -14.20 -2.27
N HIS A 15 10.40 -14.83 -3.09
CA HIS A 15 11.27 -14.11 -4.01
C HIS A 15 10.60 -13.90 -5.37
N VAL A 16 10.77 -12.69 -5.92
CA VAL A 16 10.43 -12.43 -7.33
C VAL A 16 11.44 -13.16 -8.21
N ILE A 17 10.95 -13.94 -9.16
CA ILE A 17 11.75 -14.68 -10.14
C ILE A 17 11.46 -14.21 -11.57
N GLY A 18 12.45 -14.38 -12.44
CA GLY A 18 12.37 -13.94 -13.82
C GLY A 18 12.43 -12.42 -13.95
N ARG A 19 11.92 -11.90 -15.07
CA ARG A 19 11.89 -10.45 -15.34
C ARG A 19 10.57 -9.85 -14.89
N VAL A 20 10.63 -8.72 -14.20
CA VAL A 20 9.49 -7.83 -14.02
C VAL A 20 9.13 -7.25 -15.39
N SER A 21 7.90 -7.50 -15.82
CA SER A 21 7.34 -6.94 -17.06
C SER A 21 6.53 -5.69 -16.75
N ILE A 22 6.04 -5.01 -17.79
CA ILE A 22 5.29 -3.77 -17.63
C ILE A 22 4.04 -3.90 -16.74
N ASP A 23 3.37 -5.06 -16.79
CA ASP A 23 2.13 -5.31 -16.02
C ASP A 23 2.16 -6.59 -15.17
N THR A 24 3.24 -7.39 -15.21
CA THR A 24 3.29 -8.70 -14.56
C THR A 24 4.65 -9.01 -13.92
N SER A 25 4.59 -9.67 -12.76
CA SER A 25 5.75 -10.21 -12.04
C SER A 25 5.44 -11.64 -11.59
N ILE A 26 6.48 -12.47 -11.45
CA ILE A 26 6.35 -13.87 -11.03
C ILE A 26 7.06 -14.03 -9.69
N ILE A 27 6.44 -14.78 -8.77
CA ILE A 27 6.97 -15.03 -7.43
C ILE A 27 7.14 -16.54 -7.27
N ASP A 28 8.28 -16.96 -6.73
CA ASP A 28 8.53 -18.36 -6.41
C ASP A 28 8.05 -18.69 -4.99
N LEU A 29 7.11 -19.64 -4.92
CA LEU A 29 6.53 -20.15 -3.68
C LEU A 29 7.00 -21.57 -3.35
N SER A 30 8.01 -22.10 -4.07
CA SER A 30 8.53 -23.46 -3.88
C SER A 30 9.02 -23.74 -2.46
N SER A 31 9.55 -22.73 -1.77
CA SER A 31 10.02 -22.83 -0.38
C SER A 31 8.88 -22.75 0.66
N ALA A 32 7.67 -22.36 0.25
CA ALA A 32 6.52 -22.18 1.13
C ALA A 32 5.55 -23.36 1.02
N ALA A 33 6.01 -24.58 1.33
CA ALA A 33 5.25 -25.82 1.10
C ALA A 33 3.86 -25.89 1.79
N ASP A 34 3.70 -25.23 2.95
CA ASP A 34 2.39 -25.18 3.63
C ASP A 34 1.48 -24.07 3.11
N LEU A 35 2.01 -23.19 2.27
CA LEU A 35 1.25 -22.10 1.68
C LEU A 35 0.46 -22.61 0.48
N LYS A 36 -0.85 -22.42 0.54
CA LYS A 36 -1.77 -22.75 -0.55
C LYS A 36 -2.39 -21.44 -1.07
N PRO A 37 -1.67 -20.69 -1.92
CA PRO A 37 -2.20 -19.45 -2.46
C PRO A 37 -3.45 -19.74 -3.29
N SER A 38 -4.44 -18.87 -3.14
CA SER A 38 -5.68 -18.88 -3.89
C SER A 38 -5.76 -17.64 -4.78
N LEU A 39 -6.54 -17.74 -5.86
CA LEU A 39 -6.80 -16.57 -6.71
C LEU A 39 -7.49 -15.48 -5.88
N GLY A 40 -6.94 -14.27 -5.94
CA GLY A 40 -7.41 -13.12 -5.16
C GLY A 40 -6.64 -12.89 -3.86
N ASP A 41 -5.73 -13.78 -3.47
CA ASP A 41 -4.84 -13.52 -2.32
C ASP A 41 -3.99 -12.28 -2.57
N LEU A 42 -3.84 -11.48 -1.52
CA LEU A 42 -3.07 -10.25 -1.58
C LEU A 42 -1.58 -10.58 -1.50
N VAL A 43 -0.83 -9.98 -2.43
CA VAL A 43 0.63 -9.90 -2.37
C VAL A 43 0.98 -8.50 -1.91
N GLU A 44 1.69 -8.42 -0.79
CA GLU A 44 2.22 -7.18 -0.25
C GLU A 44 3.57 -6.87 -0.89
N VAL A 45 3.65 -5.66 -1.46
CA VAL A 45 4.87 -5.07 -2.01
C VAL A 45 5.54 -4.13 -1.00
N CYS A 46 4.74 -3.47 -0.17
CA CYS A 46 5.20 -2.60 0.91
C CYS A 46 4.07 -2.53 1.94
N GLY A 47 4.36 -2.79 3.20
CA GLY A 47 3.39 -2.87 4.28
C GLY A 47 4.02 -3.34 5.60
N PRO A 48 3.23 -3.94 6.51
CA PRO A 48 3.73 -4.41 7.80
C PRO A 48 4.84 -5.45 7.74
N SER A 49 4.89 -6.29 6.70
CA SER A 49 5.93 -7.32 6.53
C SER A 49 7.19 -6.76 5.88
N GLN A 50 7.09 -5.67 5.12
CA GLN A 50 8.22 -4.98 4.50
C GLN A 50 7.98 -3.47 4.50
N SER A 51 8.76 -2.75 5.30
CA SER A 51 8.63 -1.30 5.37
C SER A 51 9.05 -0.60 4.06
N LEU A 52 8.53 0.60 3.85
CA LEU A 52 8.88 1.43 2.71
C LEU A 52 10.38 1.75 2.65
N ASP A 53 11.02 1.92 3.81
CA ASP A 53 12.45 2.18 3.92
C ASP A 53 13.29 0.97 3.49
N GLU A 54 12.88 -0.23 3.90
CA GLU A 54 13.54 -1.48 3.50
C GLU A 54 13.40 -1.73 2.00
N LEU A 55 12.22 -1.49 1.45
CA LEU A 55 11.98 -1.58 0.01
C LEU A 55 12.85 -0.58 -0.76
N ALA A 56 12.85 0.69 -0.36
CA ALA A 56 13.66 1.73 -1.00
C ALA A 56 15.16 1.37 -0.98
N LYS A 57 15.66 0.91 0.16
CA LYS A 57 17.04 0.43 0.29
C LYS A 57 17.34 -0.76 -0.62
N ALA A 58 16.40 -1.69 -0.76
CA ALA A 58 16.58 -2.87 -1.61
C ALA A 58 16.72 -2.51 -3.09
N ILE A 59 16.01 -1.48 -3.57
CA ILE A 59 16.08 -1.00 -4.96
C ILE A 59 17.12 0.12 -5.18
N GLY A 60 17.87 0.51 -4.15
CA GLY A 60 18.88 1.57 -4.23
C GLY A 60 18.29 2.98 -4.42
N SER A 61 17.13 3.24 -3.81
CA SER A 61 16.36 4.48 -3.92
C SER A 61 16.01 5.02 -2.52
N ILE A 62 15.13 6.03 -2.46
CA ILE A 62 14.61 6.63 -1.23
C ILE A 62 13.07 6.45 -1.14
N PRO A 63 12.48 6.47 0.07
CA PRO A 63 11.04 6.21 0.27
C PRO A 63 10.11 7.07 -0.59
N ASN A 64 10.42 8.35 -0.72
CA ASN A 64 9.61 9.28 -1.51
C ASN A 64 9.61 8.94 -3.00
N GLU A 65 10.72 8.45 -3.55
CA GLU A 65 10.79 8.00 -4.94
C GLU A 65 9.92 6.76 -5.16
N VAL A 66 9.90 5.82 -4.22
CA VAL A 66 8.98 4.67 -4.27
C VAL A 66 7.52 5.14 -4.30
N LEU A 67 7.12 6.06 -3.43
CA LEU A 67 5.73 6.55 -3.38
C LEU A 67 5.33 7.38 -4.60
N THR A 68 6.26 8.17 -5.16
CA THR A 68 5.99 9.05 -6.30
C THR A 68 6.03 8.32 -7.64
N THR A 69 6.71 7.18 -7.72
CA THR A 69 6.73 6.32 -8.91
C THR A 69 5.48 5.46 -9.05
N LEU A 70 4.64 5.35 -8.00
CA LEU A 70 3.32 4.74 -8.08
C LEU A 70 2.41 5.57 -9.00
N GLY A 71 2.41 5.19 -10.28
CA GLY A 71 1.69 5.88 -11.34
C GLY A 71 0.17 5.77 -11.23
N SER A 72 -0.53 6.40 -12.17
CA SER A 72 -2.00 6.49 -12.19
C SER A 72 -2.72 5.15 -12.35
N ARG A 73 -2.03 4.07 -12.74
CA ARG A 73 -2.58 2.71 -12.84
C ARG A 73 -2.78 2.06 -11.46
N SER A 74 -2.12 2.56 -10.42
CA SER A 74 -2.27 2.07 -9.05
C SER A 74 -3.50 2.70 -8.40
N VAL A 75 -4.54 1.89 -8.20
CA VAL A 75 -5.77 2.32 -7.52
C VAL A 75 -5.46 2.69 -6.07
N ARG A 76 -5.99 3.82 -5.61
CA ARG A 76 -5.83 4.32 -4.24
C ARG A 76 -7.13 4.15 -3.48
N SER A 77 -7.10 3.36 -2.40
CA SER A 77 -8.18 3.25 -1.44
C SER A 77 -7.79 3.99 -0.16
N TYR A 78 -8.62 4.94 0.27
CA TYR A 78 -8.36 5.73 1.47
C TYR A 78 -9.20 5.18 2.62
N VAL A 79 -8.51 4.69 3.66
CA VAL A 79 -9.15 4.20 4.88
C VAL A 79 -9.00 5.30 5.93
N GLY A 80 -10.13 5.88 6.36
CA GLY A 80 -10.14 6.93 7.36
C GLY A 80 -11.38 6.83 8.23
N ASP A 81 -11.20 7.00 9.54
CA ASP A 81 -12.27 7.04 10.53
C ASP A 81 -12.54 8.51 10.90
N HIS A 82 -12.90 9.31 9.89
CA HIS A 82 -13.24 10.71 10.13
C HIS A 82 -14.75 10.83 10.39
N VAL A 83 -15.18 10.45 11.59
CA VAL A 83 -16.44 10.98 12.13
C VAL A 83 -16.21 12.47 12.36
N LEU A 84 -16.59 13.29 11.39
CA LEU A 84 -16.79 14.72 11.64
C LEU A 84 -17.94 14.83 12.64
N SER A 85 -17.61 14.93 13.93
CA SER A 85 -18.56 15.45 14.91
C SER A 85 -18.80 16.91 14.55
N VAL A 86 -19.80 17.15 13.70
CA VAL A 86 -20.40 18.47 13.57
C VAL A 86 -21.00 18.75 14.93
N ALA A 87 -20.26 19.48 15.77
CA ALA A 87 -20.80 20.12 16.94
C ALA A 87 -21.89 21.07 16.42
N GLY A 88 -23.13 20.60 16.46
CA GLY A 88 -24.30 21.41 16.19
C GLY A 88 -24.36 22.52 17.22
N SER A 89 -23.81 23.68 16.86
CA SER A 89 -24.23 24.95 17.46
C SER A 89 -25.62 25.25 16.92
N LEU A 90 -26.62 24.65 17.57
CA LEU A 90 -28.01 25.05 17.48
C LEU A 90 -28.17 26.40 18.19
N HIS A 91 -28.78 27.37 17.47
CA HIS A 91 -29.55 28.51 18.00
C HIS A 91 -28.74 29.78 18.41
N ARG A 92 -29.06 31.00 17.96
CA ARG A 92 -30.38 31.66 18.01
C ARG A 92 -30.71 32.56 16.79
N PRO A 93 -31.95 32.57 16.28
CA PRO A 93 -32.45 33.63 15.43
C PRO A 93 -32.90 34.81 16.31
N GLY A 94 -32.33 36.00 16.08
CA GLY A 94 -32.80 37.24 16.70
C GLY A 94 -31.70 38.23 17.07
N ASP A 95 -31.10 38.89 16.08
CA ASP A 95 -30.65 40.27 16.27
C ASP A 95 -31.10 41.07 15.04
N ARG A 96 -32.37 41.50 15.07
CA ARG A 96 -32.82 42.63 14.27
C ARG A 96 -32.18 43.87 14.89
N ARG A 97 -31.24 44.49 14.18
CA ARG A 97 -31.05 45.93 14.25
C ARG A 97 -31.09 46.49 12.85
N ASP A 98 -32.18 47.19 12.60
CA ASP A 98 -32.32 48.19 11.57
C ASP A 98 -31.12 49.16 11.68
N TYR A 99 -30.40 49.35 10.58
CA TYR A 99 -29.97 50.63 9.99
C TYR A 99 -29.31 50.34 8.63
#